data_AF-A0A7K3HK73-F1
#
_entry.id   AF-A0A7K3HK73-F1
#
_cell.length_a   1.000
_cell.length_b   1.000
_cell.length_c   1.000
_cell.angle_alpha   90.00
_cell.angle_beta   90.00
_cell.angle_gamma   90.00
#
_symmetry.space_group_name_H-M   'P 1'
#
loop_
_entity.id
_entity.type
_entity.pdbx_description
1 polymer ?
#
loop_
_entity_poly.entity_id
_entity_poly.type
_entity_poly.pdbx_seq_one_letter_code
_entity_poly.pdbx_strand_id
1 'polypeptide(L)'
;VAGLAGVRRLTGRCGFRPPGAHAHSVLGDLRVAGRDRDFRALVLSYFFTGTTTHLFLAALPFYTRYVFGDSGLTPVFMGGFLAPAVIAGPGWLWLSRRIGKQRGLLLAQTAFIAGSLGLLLGGTAGTAFTVLVVVALGTAFAGLQLLAFSMVPDAVAAAETRGTARAGAYTGVWTATEATGTAAGPYVYSAVLALGGFLSTTEGHLVAQPDSALTALLLGFTLLPAALMAVAVAFQRRCGLDGVAER
;
A
#
# COMPACT_ATOMS: atom_id res chain seq x y z
N VAL A 1 -20.98 32.78 3.51
CA VAL A 1 -22.45 32.86 3.24
C VAL A 1 -22.80 32.35 1.83
N ALA A 2 -22.09 32.75 0.77
CA ALA A 2 -22.35 32.30 -0.61
C ALA A 2 -22.31 30.77 -0.82
N GLY A 3 -21.39 30.06 -0.15
CA GLY A 3 -21.30 28.60 -0.24
C GLY A 3 -22.52 27.85 0.31
N LEU A 4 -23.09 28.32 1.42
CA LEU A 4 -24.29 27.72 2.03
C LEU A 4 -25.54 27.93 1.16
N ALA A 5 -25.64 29.09 0.50
CA ALA A 5 -26.71 29.36 -0.46
C ALA A 5 -26.59 28.44 -1.69
N GLY A 6 -25.37 28.22 -2.19
CA GLY A 6 -25.09 27.30 -3.29
C GLY A 6 -25.46 25.85 -2.96
N VAL A 7 -25.05 25.36 -1.78
CA VAL A 7 -25.43 24.02 -1.30
C VAL A 7 -26.94 23.90 -1.20
N ARG A 8 -27.64 24.83 -0.53
CA ARG A 8 -29.12 24.80 -0.44
C ARG A 8 -29.82 24.78 -1.79
N ARG A 9 -29.30 25.52 -2.78
CA ARG A 9 -29.85 25.55 -4.15
C ARG A 9 -29.67 24.22 -4.87
N LEU A 10 -28.53 23.55 -4.66
CA LEU A 10 -28.26 22.22 -5.19
C LEU A 10 -29.12 21.15 -4.50
N THR A 11 -29.25 21.22 -3.17
CA THR A 11 -30.11 20.32 -2.39
C THR A 11 -31.58 20.42 -2.81
N GLY A 12 -32.06 21.64 -3.11
CA GLY A 12 -33.42 21.86 -3.60
C GLY A 12 -33.67 21.39 -5.04
N ARG A 13 -32.64 21.32 -5.89
CA ARG A 13 -32.76 20.84 -7.28
C ARG A 13 -32.55 19.33 -7.42
N CYS A 14 -31.62 18.76 -6.66
CA CYS A 14 -31.28 17.34 -6.76
C CYS A 14 -32.07 16.46 -5.77
N GLY A 15 -32.70 17.07 -4.76
CA GLY A 15 -33.30 16.36 -3.63
C GLY A 15 -32.24 15.85 -2.65
N PHE A 16 -32.56 15.88 -1.36
CA PHE A 16 -31.79 15.19 -0.33
C PHE A 16 -32.52 13.91 0.03
N ARG A 17 -31.94 12.75 -0.27
CA ARG A 17 -32.41 11.50 0.31
C ARG A 17 -31.79 11.40 1.71
N PRO A 18 -32.56 11.59 2.80
CA PRO A 18 -32.05 11.27 4.12
C PRO A 18 -31.59 9.81 4.10
N PRO A 19 -30.48 9.46 4.78
CA PRO A 19 -30.12 8.06 5.00
C PRO A 19 -31.36 7.36 5.55
N GLY A 20 -31.79 6.29 4.90
CA GLY A 20 -33.00 5.57 5.31
C GLY A 20 -32.92 5.25 6.80
N ALA A 21 -33.87 5.78 7.57
CA ALA A 21 -34.02 5.53 9.00
C ALA A 21 -34.52 4.09 9.19
N HIS A 22 -33.66 3.12 8.93
CA HIS A 22 -33.90 1.73 9.25
C HIS A 22 -32.81 1.28 10.22
N ALA A 23 -33.25 0.89 11.41
CA ALA A 23 -32.47 0.36 12.50
C ALA A 23 -31.71 -0.89 12.04
N HIS A 24 -30.52 -0.68 11.49
CA HIS A 24 -29.65 -1.77 11.08
C HIS A 24 -28.35 -1.67 11.88
N SER A 25 -27.94 -2.80 12.44
CA SER A 25 -26.71 -2.89 13.23
C SER A 25 -25.51 -2.60 12.35
N VAL A 26 -24.66 -1.65 12.75
CA VAL A 26 -23.36 -1.33 12.12
C VAL A 26 -22.51 -2.60 11.92
N LEU A 27 -22.62 -3.55 12.84
CA LEU A 27 -21.95 -4.85 12.75
C LEU A 27 -22.49 -5.71 11.60
N GLY A 28 -23.77 -5.60 11.28
CA GLY A 28 -24.40 -6.26 10.13
C GLY A 28 -23.81 -5.76 8.81
N ASP A 29 -23.56 -4.47 8.71
CA ASP A 29 -23.03 -3.83 7.49
C ASP A 29 -21.57 -4.16 7.25
N LEU A 30 -20.78 -4.15 8.33
CA LEU A 30 -19.40 -4.62 8.30
C LEU A 30 -19.34 -6.10 7.90
N ARG A 31 -20.29 -6.92 8.37
CA ARG A 31 -20.38 -8.34 8.00
C ARG A 31 -20.78 -8.54 6.53
N VAL A 32 -21.62 -7.67 5.98
CA VAL A 32 -22.00 -7.69 4.54
C VAL A 32 -20.80 -7.28 3.69
N ALA A 33 -20.11 -6.19 4.04
CA ALA A 33 -18.88 -5.77 3.34
C ALA A 33 -17.80 -6.87 3.39
N GLY A 34 -17.61 -7.51 4.55
CA GLY A 34 -16.67 -8.62 4.70
C GLY A 34 -17.06 -9.93 3.97
N ARG A 35 -18.32 -10.05 3.53
CA ARG A 35 -18.80 -11.21 2.75
C ARG A 35 -18.66 -11.02 1.24
N ASP A 36 -18.54 -9.79 0.78
CA ASP A 36 -18.25 -9.50 -0.62
C ASP A 36 -16.85 -10.01 -0.97
N ARG A 37 -16.81 -11.04 -1.83
CA ARG A 37 -15.58 -11.76 -2.16
C ARG A 37 -14.57 -10.84 -2.85
N ASP A 38 -15.05 -9.95 -3.72
CA ASP A 38 -14.21 -9.06 -4.51
C ASP A 38 -13.67 -7.93 -3.65
N PHE A 39 -14.53 -7.31 -2.85
CA PHE A 39 -14.10 -6.26 -1.92
C PHE A 39 -13.14 -6.81 -0.85
N ARG A 40 -13.42 -8.00 -0.29
CA ARG A 40 -12.50 -8.64 0.67
C ARG A 40 -11.15 -8.96 0.06
N ALA A 41 -11.10 -9.44 -1.18
CA ALA A 41 -9.85 -9.71 -1.88
C ALA A 41 -9.05 -8.42 -2.12
N LEU A 42 -9.71 -7.33 -2.52
CA LEU A 42 -9.11 -6.01 -2.70
C LEU A 42 -8.56 -5.45 -1.37
N VAL A 43 -9.38 -5.48 -0.31
CA VAL A 43 -9.00 -5.01 1.03
C VAL A 43 -7.80 -5.77 1.56
N LEU A 44 -7.80 -7.10 1.44
CA LEU A 44 -6.71 -7.94 1.95
C LEU A 44 -5.43 -7.76 1.12
N SER A 45 -5.55 -7.63 -0.20
CA SER A 45 -4.43 -7.26 -1.07
C SER A 45 -3.84 -5.90 -0.67
N TYR A 46 -4.69 -4.90 -0.44
CA TYR A 46 -4.25 -3.56 -0.05
C TYR A 46 -3.61 -3.54 1.34
N PHE A 47 -4.14 -4.32 2.29
CA PHE A 47 -3.53 -4.50 3.61
C PHE A 47 -2.07 -4.92 3.49
N PHE A 48 -1.79 -6.02 2.78
CA PHE A 48 -0.43 -6.52 2.59
C PHE A 48 0.45 -5.54 1.78
N THR A 49 -0.14 -4.87 0.79
CA THR A 49 0.55 -3.83 -0.01
C THR A 49 1.00 -2.68 0.89
N GLY A 50 0.09 -2.12 1.71
CA GLY A 50 0.38 -1.03 2.64
C GLY A 50 1.38 -1.43 3.72
N THR A 51 1.22 -2.61 4.32
CA THR A 51 2.20 -3.14 5.29
C THR A 51 3.59 -3.23 4.65
N THR A 52 3.68 -3.71 3.42
CA THR A 52 4.95 -3.82 2.70
C THR A 52 5.61 -2.46 2.47
N THR A 53 4.86 -1.46 1.99
CA THR A 53 5.42 -0.15 1.65
C THR A 53 5.84 0.64 2.88
N HIS A 54 5.08 0.54 3.96
CA HIS A 54 5.43 1.20 5.23
C HIS A 54 6.55 0.47 5.97
N LEU A 55 6.63 -0.86 5.86
CA LEU A 55 7.78 -1.63 6.31
C LEU A 55 9.05 -1.19 5.58
N PHE A 56 8.99 -1.07 4.25
CA PHE A 56 10.11 -0.63 3.43
C PHE A 56 10.63 0.76 3.88
N LEU A 57 9.71 1.72 4.08
CA LEU A 57 10.06 3.06 4.56
C LEU A 57 10.69 3.04 5.95
N ALA A 58 10.18 2.21 6.87
CA ALA A 58 10.74 2.09 8.22
C ALA A 58 12.13 1.43 8.23
N ALA A 59 12.37 0.52 7.29
CA ALA A 59 13.59 -0.27 7.22
C ALA A 59 14.74 0.41 6.44
N LEU A 60 14.42 1.34 5.55
CA LEU A 60 15.41 2.01 4.69
C LEU A 60 16.59 2.67 5.44
N PRO A 61 16.40 3.34 6.60
CA PRO A 61 17.52 3.92 7.37
C PRO A 61 18.49 2.86 7.93
N PHE A 62 17.98 1.68 8.25
CA PHE A 62 18.82 0.55 8.68
C PHE A 62 19.63 0.02 7.50
N TYR A 63 19.00 -0.08 6.33
CA TYR A 63 19.68 -0.54 5.13
C TYR A 63 20.83 0.39 4.70
N THR A 64 20.62 1.72 4.65
CA THR A 64 21.69 2.68 4.32
C THR A 64 22.83 2.64 5.34
N ARG A 65 22.49 2.58 6.63
CA ARG A 65 23.50 2.53 7.70
C ARG A 65 24.33 1.25 7.69
N TYR A 66 23.69 0.08 7.57
CA TYR A 66 24.38 -1.21 7.78
C TYR A 66 24.88 -1.86 6.48
N VAL A 67 24.33 -1.50 5.31
CA VAL A 67 24.79 -2.04 4.01
C VAL A 67 25.77 -1.09 3.32
N PHE A 68 25.52 0.21 3.38
CA PHE A 68 26.40 1.21 2.76
C PHE A 68 27.39 1.85 3.74
N GLY A 69 27.22 1.63 5.05
CA GLY A 69 28.02 2.29 6.06
C GLY A 69 27.78 3.81 6.15
N ASP A 70 26.75 4.33 5.46
CA ASP A 70 26.51 5.77 5.31
C ASP A 70 25.04 6.11 5.55
N SER A 71 24.77 6.69 6.73
CA SER A 71 23.42 7.15 7.09
C SER A 71 23.00 8.39 6.29
N GLY A 72 23.95 9.13 5.70
CA GLY A 72 23.71 10.30 4.85
C GLY A 72 23.04 9.95 3.52
N LEU A 73 23.01 8.67 3.13
CA LEU A 73 22.26 8.20 1.96
C LEU A 73 20.75 8.06 2.21
N THR A 74 20.31 8.09 3.47
CA THR A 74 18.88 7.90 3.81
C THR A 74 17.98 8.94 3.14
N PRO A 75 18.27 10.26 3.19
CA PRO A 75 17.47 11.27 2.48
C PRO A 75 17.51 11.10 0.97
N VAL A 76 18.63 10.62 0.40
CA VAL A 76 18.76 10.38 -1.04
C VAL A 76 17.84 9.24 -1.47
N PHE A 77 17.82 8.12 -0.74
CA PHE A 77 16.95 7.01 -1.06
C PHE A 77 15.48 7.33 -0.77
N MET A 78 15.18 8.01 0.34
CA MET A 78 13.82 8.49 0.62
C MET A 78 13.32 9.45 -0.46
N GLY A 79 14.15 10.41 -0.88
CA GLY A 79 13.84 11.32 -1.97
C GLY A 79 13.65 10.57 -3.29
N GLY A 80 14.53 9.61 -3.59
CA GLY A 80 14.44 8.73 -4.75
C GLY A 80 13.18 7.87 -4.75
N PHE A 81 12.62 7.52 -3.60
CA PHE A 81 11.36 6.80 -3.50
C PHE A 81 10.14 7.74 -3.62
N LEU A 82 10.13 8.83 -2.87
CA LEU A 82 8.97 9.71 -2.75
C LEU A 82 8.79 10.64 -3.97
N ALA A 83 9.87 11.15 -4.55
CA ALA A 83 9.80 12.06 -5.71
C ALA A 83 9.11 11.42 -6.93
N PRO A 84 9.52 10.23 -7.42
CA PRO A 84 8.80 9.60 -8.52
C PRO A 84 7.40 9.16 -8.10
N ALA A 85 7.15 8.84 -6.82
CA ALA A 85 5.81 8.48 -6.37
C ALA A 85 4.79 9.61 -6.60
N VAL A 86 5.21 10.87 -6.44
CA VAL A 86 4.37 12.04 -6.70
C VAL A 86 4.14 12.27 -8.21
N ILE A 87 5.16 12.01 -9.03
CA ILE A 87 5.16 12.37 -10.45
C ILE A 87 4.60 11.25 -11.34
N ALA A 88 4.69 9.99 -10.93
CA ALA A 88 4.34 8.83 -11.75
C ALA A 88 2.82 8.59 -11.89
N GLY A 89 1.99 9.27 -11.11
CA GLY A 89 0.54 9.10 -11.10
C GLY A 89 -0.13 9.18 -12.49
N PRO A 90 0.11 10.23 -13.30
CA PRO A 90 -0.44 10.34 -14.66
C PRO A 90 -0.01 9.20 -15.59
N GLY A 91 1.22 8.71 -15.45
CA GLY A 91 1.72 7.58 -16.24
C GLY A 91 0.95 6.29 -15.94
N TRP A 92 0.69 6.02 -14.66
CA TRP A 92 -0.14 4.89 -14.24
C TRP A 92 -1.60 5.02 -14.66
N LEU A 93 -2.17 6.24 -14.63
CA LEU A 93 -3.53 6.49 -15.10
C LEU A 93 -3.66 6.23 -16.62
N TRP A 94 -2.66 6.68 -17.39
CA TRP A 94 -2.63 6.40 -18.82
C TRP A 94 -2.52 4.91 -19.10
N LEU A 95 -1.65 4.21 -18.36
CA LEU A 95 -1.45 2.77 -18.50
C LEU A 95 -2.72 2.00 -18.11
N SER A 96 -3.37 2.36 -17.00
CA SER A 96 -4.59 1.68 -16.53
C SER A 96 -5.75 1.80 -17.50
N ARG A 97 -5.84 2.89 -18.27
CA ARG A 97 -6.84 3.03 -19.34
C ARG A 97 -6.60 2.08 -20.51
N ARG A 98 -5.36 1.62 -20.71
CA ARG A 98 -5.01 0.69 -21.80
C ARG A 98 -5.12 -0.78 -21.42
N ILE A 99 -4.68 -1.13 -20.21
CA ILE A 99 -4.59 -2.53 -19.78
C ILE A 99 -5.60 -2.92 -18.69
N GLY A 100 -6.37 -1.96 -18.17
CA GLY A 100 -7.27 -2.16 -17.02
C GLY A 100 -6.58 -1.85 -15.68
N LYS A 101 -7.41 -1.56 -14.66
CA LYS A 101 -6.94 -1.20 -13.31
C LYS A 101 -6.31 -2.41 -12.62
N GLN A 102 -6.93 -3.59 -12.76
CA GLN A 102 -6.47 -4.84 -12.18
C GLN A 102 -5.10 -5.26 -12.70
N ARG A 103 -4.92 -5.24 -14.04
CA ARG A 103 -3.62 -5.60 -14.65
C ARG A 103 -2.55 -4.57 -14.33
N GLY A 104 -2.90 -3.29 -14.31
CA GLY A 104 -2.00 -2.23 -13.87
C GLY A 104 -1.53 -2.41 -12.43
N LEU A 105 -2.45 -2.77 -11.52
CA LEU A 105 -2.12 -2.98 -10.11
C LEU A 105 -1.22 -4.20 -9.93
N LEU A 106 -1.49 -5.30 -10.63
CA LEU A 106 -0.61 -6.48 -10.65
C LEU A 106 0.78 -6.15 -11.22
N LEU A 107 0.87 -5.30 -12.24
CA LEU A 107 2.14 -4.84 -12.78
C LEU A 107 2.92 -4.02 -11.74
N ALA A 108 2.25 -3.10 -11.04
CA ALA A 108 2.87 -2.32 -9.97
C ALA A 108 3.36 -3.22 -8.81
N GLN A 109 2.55 -4.19 -8.38
CA GLN A 109 2.93 -5.15 -7.33
C GLN A 109 4.12 -6.02 -7.76
N THR A 110 4.14 -6.52 -8.99
CA THR A 110 5.25 -7.33 -9.51
C THR A 110 6.53 -6.51 -9.69
N ALA A 111 6.43 -5.26 -10.15
CA ALA A 111 7.56 -4.34 -10.20
C ALA A 111 8.11 -4.07 -8.79
N PHE A 112 7.24 -3.94 -7.79
CA PHE A 112 7.66 -3.79 -6.40
C PHE A 112 8.41 -5.02 -5.88
N ILE A 113 7.91 -6.23 -6.13
CA ILE A 113 8.60 -7.50 -5.80
C ILE A 113 9.99 -7.54 -6.43
N ALA A 114 10.08 -7.26 -7.74
CA ALA A 114 11.34 -7.27 -8.47
C ALA A 114 12.32 -6.24 -7.90
N GLY A 115 11.87 -5.04 -7.56
CA GLY A 115 12.69 -4.01 -6.94
C GLY A 115 13.18 -4.43 -5.55
N SER A 116 12.31 -4.99 -4.70
CA SER A 116 12.69 -5.47 -3.36
C SER A 116 13.74 -6.58 -3.41
N LEU A 117 13.63 -7.50 -4.37
CA LEU A 117 14.65 -8.52 -4.60
C LEU A 117 15.93 -7.94 -5.22
N GLY A 118 15.81 -6.96 -6.12
CA GLY A 118 16.95 -6.27 -6.72
C GLY A 118 17.85 -5.58 -5.68
N LEU A 119 17.28 -5.13 -4.56
CA LEU A 119 18.04 -4.54 -3.46
C LEU A 119 19.01 -5.53 -2.78
N LEU A 120 18.85 -6.85 -2.95
CA LEU A 120 19.86 -7.82 -2.51
C LEU A 120 21.22 -7.58 -3.17
N LEU A 121 21.22 -7.07 -4.40
CA LEU A 121 22.43 -6.74 -5.16
C LEU A 121 22.96 -5.34 -4.83
N GLY A 122 22.26 -4.55 -4.01
CA GLY A 122 22.59 -3.15 -3.80
C GLY A 122 23.97 -2.95 -3.15
N GLY A 123 24.35 -3.81 -2.21
CA GLY A 123 25.68 -3.79 -1.59
C GLY A 123 26.82 -4.10 -2.56
N THR A 124 26.58 -4.95 -3.57
CA THR A 124 27.60 -5.37 -4.55
C THR A 124 27.61 -4.52 -5.83
N ALA A 125 26.45 -4.05 -6.27
CA ALA A 125 26.27 -3.26 -7.49
C ALA A 125 26.41 -1.74 -7.25
N GLY A 126 26.50 -1.33 -5.99
CA GLY A 126 26.80 0.04 -5.57
C GLY A 126 25.60 0.97 -5.45
N THR A 127 25.90 2.21 -5.05
CA THR A 127 24.89 3.21 -4.69
C THR A 127 24.03 3.63 -5.88
N ALA A 128 24.63 3.85 -7.05
CA ALA A 128 23.90 4.29 -8.24
C ALA A 128 22.82 3.28 -8.68
N PHE A 129 23.16 1.99 -8.68
CA PHE A 129 22.19 0.92 -8.96
C PHE A 129 21.05 0.92 -7.94
N THR A 130 21.39 1.04 -6.66
CA THR A 130 20.40 1.06 -5.58
C THR A 130 19.45 2.25 -5.69
N VAL A 131 19.96 3.45 -6.04
CA VAL A 131 19.11 4.62 -6.31
C VAL A 131 18.13 4.34 -7.44
N LEU A 132 18.58 3.74 -8.55
CA LEU A 132 17.70 3.38 -9.67
C LEU A 132 16.59 2.40 -9.25
N VAL A 133 16.94 1.38 -8.47
CA VAL A 133 15.97 0.43 -7.94
C VAL A 133 14.96 1.12 -7.01
N VAL A 134 15.42 2.01 -6.13
CA VAL A 134 14.54 2.77 -5.23
C VAL A 134 13.61 3.71 -6.00
N VAL A 135 14.08 4.34 -7.08
CA VAL A 135 13.25 5.14 -7.99
C VAL A 135 12.19 4.29 -8.70
N ALA A 136 12.56 3.08 -9.12
CA ALA A 136 11.60 2.14 -9.69
C ALA A 136 10.54 1.71 -8.66
N LEU A 137 10.95 1.45 -7.41
CA LEU A 137 10.04 1.14 -6.30
C LEU A 137 9.09 2.30 -6.00
N GLY A 138 9.57 3.54 -5.98
CA GLY A 138 8.75 4.73 -5.82
C GLY A 138 7.75 4.92 -6.97
N THR A 139 8.19 4.67 -8.20
CA THR A 139 7.32 4.66 -9.38
C THR A 139 6.23 3.59 -9.25
N ALA A 140 6.57 2.37 -8.82
CA ALA A 140 5.60 1.31 -8.57
C ALA A 140 4.62 1.69 -7.45
N PHE A 141 5.10 2.31 -6.37
CA PHE A 141 4.30 2.77 -5.25
C PHE A 141 3.18 3.74 -5.68
N ALA A 142 3.45 4.66 -6.62
CA ALA A 142 2.41 5.51 -7.19
C ALA A 142 1.26 4.70 -7.81
N GLY A 143 1.60 3.67 -8.58
CA GLY A 143 0.64 2.78 -9.22
C GLY A 143 -0.16 1.96 -8.22
N LEU A 144 0.52 1.44 -7.19
CA LEU A 144 -0.12 0.70 -6.09
C LEU A 144 -1.22 1.54 -5.43
N GLN A 145 -0.90 2.77 -5.04
CA GLN A 145 -1.87 3.65 -4.39
C GLN A 145 -2.98 4.07 -5.36
N LEU A 146 -2.61 4.66 -6.50
CA LEU A 146 -3.58 5.21 -7.43
C LEU A 146 -4.63 4.17 -7.87
N LEU A 147 -4.17 2.98 -8.28
CA LEU A 147 -5.04 1.96 -8.83
C LEU A 147 -5.90 1.33 -7.75
N ALA A 148 -5.34 1.04 -6.57
CA ALA A 148 -6.09 0.47 -5.48
C ALA A 148 -7.20 1.42 -4.99
N PHE A 149 -6.91 2.70 -4.79
CA PHE A 149 -7.93 3.70 -4.43
C PHE A 149 -8.99 3.89 -5.53
N SER A 150 -8.61 3.73 -6.81
CA SER A 150 -9.56 3.82 -7.92
C SER A 150 -10.53 2.64 -8.02
N MET A 151 -10.22 1.49 -7.40
CA MET A 151 -11.06 0.29 -7.41
C MET A 151 -12.07 0.26 -6.24
N VAL A 152 -11.85 1.04 -5.18
CA VAL A 152 -12.79 1.17 -4.06
C VAL A 152 -14.17 1.68 -4.51
N PRO A 153 -14.30 2.80 -5.25
CA PRO A 153 -15.60 3.25 -5.73
C PRO A 153 -16.25 2.24 -6.68
N ASP A 154 -15.47 1.53 -7.50
CA ASP A 154 -15.98 0.47 -8.37
C ASP A 154 -16.59 -0.68 -7.56
N ALA A 155 -15.93 -1.08 -6.46
CA ALA A 155 -16.44 -2.10 -5.55
C ALA A 155 -17.74 -1.66 -4.85
N VAL A 156 -17.82 -0.38 -4.46
CA VAL A 156 -19.05 0.20 -3.90
C VAL A 156 -20.18 0.19 -4.93
N ALA A 157 -19.92 0.65 -6.16
CA ALA A 157 -20.90 0.66 -7.24
C ALA A 157 -21.39 -0.76 -7.59
N ALA A 158 -20.49 -1.74 -7.65
CA ALA A 158 -20.84 -3.14 -7.87
C ALA A 158 -21.67 -3.73 -6.72
N ALA A 159 -21.51 -3.25 -5.49
CA ALA A 159 -22.35 -3.65 -4.36
C ALA A 159 -23.70 -2.91 -4.36
N GLU A 160 -23.78 -1.68 -4.89
CA GLU A 160 -25.02 -0.90 -5.02
C GLU A 160 -25.97 -1.56 -6.00
N THR A 161 -25.48 -2.06 -7.14
CA THR A 161 -26.29 -2.80 -8.12
C THR A 161 -26.85 -4.10 -7.55
N ARG A 162 -26.14 -4.73 -6.59
CA ARG A 162 -26.60 -5.93 -5.86
C ARG A 162 -27.60 -5.60 -4.74
N GLY A 163 -27.89 -4.33 -4.47
CA GLY A 163 -28.74 -3.89 -3.37
C GLY A 163 -28.12 -4.11 -1.98
N THR A 164 -26.82 -4.40 -1.92
CA THR A 164 -26.10 -4.74 -0.68
C THR A 164 -25.21 -3.61 -0.16
N ALA A 165 -24.99 -2.55 -0.95
CA ALA A 165 -24.03 -1.52 -0.59
C ALA A 165 -24.54 -0.57 0.48
N ARG A 166 -23.61 -0.30 1.41
CA ARG A 166 -23.58 0.93 2.18
C ARG A 166 -22.21 1.52 1.96
N ALA A 167 -22.13 2.57 1.14
CA ALA A 167 -20.86 3.20 0.78
C ALA A 167 -19.99 3.51 2.00
N GLY A 168 -20.61 3.95 3.11
CA GLY A 168 -19.93 4.23 4.37
C GLY A 168 -19.29 3.01 5.06
N ALA A 169 -19.86 1.81 4.93
CA ALA A 169 -19.28 0.60 5.50
C ALA A 169 -18.04 0.14 4.71
N TYR A 170 -18.10 0.21 3.38
CA TYR A 170 -16.98 -0.14 2.52
C TYR A 170 -15.82 0.84 2.68
N THR A 171 -16.09 2.16 2.68
CA THR A 171 -15.05 3.16 2.93
C THR A 171 -14.50 3.06 4.35
N GLY A 172 -15.33 2.77 5.35
CA GLY A 172 -14.88 2.53 6.73
C GLY A 172 -13.92 1.35 6.85
N VAL A 173 -14.23 0.20 6.23
CA VAL A 173 -13.34 -0.96 6.20
C VAL A 173 -12.04 -0.63 5.47
N TRP A 174 -12.12 0.10 4.35
CA TRP A 174 -10.94 0.53 3.59
C TRP A 174 -10.01 1.42 4.43
N THR A 175 -10.53 2.48 5.05
CA THR A 175 -9.73 3.39 5.89
C THR A 175 -9.15 2.68 7.11
N ALA A 176 -9.92 1.80 7.77
CA ALA A 176 -9.39 1.00 8.88
C ALA A 176 -8.25 0.09 8.41
N THR A 177 -8.38 -0.51 7.23
CA THR A 177 -7.34 -1.35 6.63
C THR A 177 -6.10 -0.56 6.29
N GLU A 178 -6.25 0.63 5.72
CA GLU A 178 -5.15 1.54 5.43
C GLU A 178 -4.38 1.89 6.71
N ALA A 179 -5.07 2.37 7.75
CA ALA A 179 -4.45 2.71 9.03
C ALA A 179 -3.73 1.51 9.67
N THR A 180 -4.37 0.33 9.62
CA THR A 180 -3.78 -0.91 10.15
C THR A 180 -2.56 -1.33 9.35
N GLY A 181 -2.59 -1.26 8.02
CA GLY A 181 -1.47 -1.59 7.15
C GLY A 181 -0.27 -0.67 7.39
N THR A 182 -0.52 0.63 7.51
CA THR A 182 0.48 1.67 7.82
C THR A 182 1.16 1.42 9.16
N ALA A 183 0.39 1.08 10.20
CA ALA A 183 0.92 0.74 11.51
C ALA A 183 1.67 -0.60 11.49
N ALA A 184 1.11 -1.62 10.85
CA ALA A 184 1.65 -2.98 10.85
C ALA A 184 3.04 -3.06 10.21
N GLY A 185 3.36 -2.25 9.19
CA GLY A 185 4.64 -2.29 8.48
C GLY A 185 5.86 -2.14 9.42
N PRO A 186 6.00 -1.01 10.13
CA PRO A 186 7.06 -0.80 11.11
C PRO A 186 7.08 -1.86 12.23
N TYR A 187 5.93 -2.30 12.74
CA TYR A 187 5.88 -3.34 13.78
C TYR A 187 6.39 -4.69 13.30
N VAL A 188 6.01 -5.11 12.10
CA VAL A 188 6.49 -6.35 11.48
C VAL A 188 8.00 -6.29 11.31
N TYR A 189 8.54 -5.15 10.85
CA TYR A 189 9.99 -4.98 10.74
C TYR A 189 10.70 -5.02 12.09
N SER A 190 10.16 -4.32 13.08
CA SER A 190 10.69 -4.31 14.44
C SER A 190 10.71 -5.72 15.05
N ALA A 191 9.67 -6.53 14.80
CA ALA A 191 9.63 -7.92 15.23
C ALA A 191 10.74 -8.77 14.57
N VAL A 192 11.01 -8.57 13.27
CA VAL A 192 12.08 -9.25 12.56
C VAL A 192 13.46 -8.88 13.12
N LEU A 193 13.68 -7.60 13.40
CA LEU A 193 14.91 -7.14 14.05
C LEU A 193 15.07 -7.75 15.45
N ALA A 194 14.00 -7.75 16.25
CA ALA A 194 14.01 -8.36 17.59
C ALA A 194 14.34 -9.86 17.54
N LEU A 195 13.73 -10.60 16.61
CA LEU A 195 14.02 -12.02 16.37
C LEU A 195 15.45 -12.26 15.87
N GLY A 196 16.01 -11.33 15.10
CA GLY A 196 17.40 -11.36 14.66
C GLY A 196 18.42 -11.07 15.76
N GLY A 197 17.96 -10.66 16.95
CA GLY A 197 18.83 -10.23 18.04
C GLY A 197 19.43 -8.85 17.82
N PHE A 198 18.73 -7.96 17.09
CA PHE A 198 19.19 -6.61 16.84
C PHE A 198 19.37 -5.85 18.16
N LEU A 199 20.59 -5.40 18.43
CA LEU A 199 20.90 -4.65 19.64
C LEU A 199 20.59 -3.17 19.39
N SER A 200 19.63 -2.65 20.14
CA SER A 200 19.32 -1.21 20.13
C SER A 200 20.54 -0.43 20.60
N THR A 201 20.89 0.61 19.85
CA THR A 201 22.00 1.50 20.21
C THR A 201 21.52 2.40 21.34
N THR A 202 21.95 2.14 22.57
CA THR A 202 21.73 3.02 23.72
C THR A 202 22.97 3.92 23.84
N GLU A 203 22.78 5.25 23.90
CA GLU A 203 23.86 6.24 24.15
C GLU A 203 24.83 6.55 22.99
N GLY A 204 24.44 6.35 21.74
CA GLY A 204 25.21 6.89 20.59
C GLY A 204 26.54 6.18 20.27
N HIS A 205 26.90 5.13 21.02
CA HIS A 205 28.04 4.27 20.71
C HIS A 205 27.63 3.12 19.79
N LEU A 206 28.34 2.95 18.67
CA LEU A 206 28.13 1.84 17.73
C LEU A 206 28.34 0.50 18.43
N VAL A 207 27.24 -0.22 18.68
CA VAL A 207 27.29 -1.61 19.12
C VAL A 207 27.55 -2.48 17.89
N ALA A 208 28.57 -3.32 17.95
CA ALA A 208 28.79 -4.35 16.93
C ALA A 208 27.58 -5.28 16.90
N GLN A 209 26.86 -5.29 15.77
CA GLN A 209 25.69 -6.13 15.60
C GLN A 209 26.12 -7.58 15.35
N PRO A 210 25.41 -8.57 15.92
CA PRO A 210 25.66 -9.96 15.58
C PRO A 210 25.32 -10.23 14.11
N ASP A 211 25.99 -11.19 13.49
CA ASP A 211 25.75 -11.58 12.10
C ASP A 211 24.30 -11.99 11.85
N SER A 212 23.63 -12.54 12.86
CA SER A 212 22.19 -12.87 12.82
C SER A 212 21.32 -11.61 12.65
N ALA A 213 21.68 -10.50 13.29
CA ALA A 213 20.93 -9.25 13.22
C ALA A 213 21.11 -8.58 11.85
N LEU A 214 22.33 -8.61 11.30
CA LEU A 214 22.58 -8.12 9.93
C LEU A 214 21.84 -8.95 8.89
N THR A 215 21.81 -10.27 9.07
CA THR A 215 21.05 -11.18 8.19
C THR A 215 19.55 -10.90 8.29
N ALA A 216 19.00 -10.76 9.50
CA ALA A 216 17.59 -10.43 9.70
C ALA A 216 17.22 -9.05 9.12
N LEU A 217 18.09 -8.05 9.25
CA LEU A 217 17.94 -6.73 8.65
C LEU A 217 17.86 -6.83 7.12
N LEU A 218 18.80 -7.54 6.50
CA LEU A 218 18.86 -7.71 5.05
C LEU A 218 17.64 -8.47 4.52
N LEU A 219 17.32 -9.62 5.10
CA LEU A 219 16.17 -10.42 4.72
C LEU A 219 14.85 -9.69 4.99
N GLY A 220 14.78 -8.96 6.11
CA GLY A 220 13.64 -8.15 6.48
C GLY A 220 13.40 -6.96 5.56
N PHE A 221 14.45 -6.41 4.94
CA PHE A 221 14.34 -5.28 4.02
C PHE A 221 14.13 -5.69 2.55
N THR A 222 14.44 -6.94 2.19
CA THR A 222 14.41 -7.40 0.79
C THR A 222 13.38 -8.51 0.59
N LEU A 223 13.62 -9.68 1.19
CA LEU A 223 12.82 -10.89 1.01
C LEU A 223 11.43 -10.76 1.65
N LEU A 224 11.33 -10.14 2.82
CA LEU A 224 10.07 -9.99 3.52
C LEU A 224 9.08 -9.07 2.78
N PRO A 225 9.45 -7.85 2.33
CA PRO A 225 8.63 -7.07 1.40
C PRO A 225 8.19 -7.85 0.17
N ALA A 226 9.10 -8.58 -0.45
CA ALA A 226 8.80 -9.37 -1.64
C ALA A 226 7.77 -10.46 -1.34
N ALA A 227 7.89 -11.15 -0.21
CA ALA A 227 6.95 -12.18 0.23
C ALA A 227 5.57 -11.61 0.56
N LEU A 228 5.50 -10.51 1.34
CA LEU A 228 4.24 -9.85 1.68
C LEU A 228 3.54 -9.31 0.43
N MET A 229 4.29 -8.71 -0.50
CA MET A 229 3.74 -8.25 -1.77
C MET A 229 3.29 -9.42 -2.66
N ALA A 230 3.97 -10.56 -2.65
CA ALA A 230 3.51 -11.76 -3.35
C ALA A 230 2.20 -12.30 -2.78
N VAL A 231 2.00 -12.23 -1.46
CA VAL A 231 0.71 -12.53 -0.81
C VAL A 231 -0.35 -11.53 -1.26
N ALA A 232 -0.01 -10.23 -1.35
CA ALA A 232 -0.91 -9.21 -1.90
C ALA A 232 -1.35 -9.56 -3.33
N VAL A 233 -0.41 -9.93 -4.21
CA VAL A 233 -0.68 -10.39 -5.58
C VAL A 233 -1.62 -11.61 -5.60
N ALA A 234 -1.41 -12.58 -4.71
CA ALA A 234 -2.25 -13.77 -4.63
C ALA A 234 -3.71 -13.43 -4.27
N PHE A 235 -3.93 -12.45 -3.39
CA PHE A 235 -5.26 -11.93 -3.09
C PHE A 235 -5.81 -11.07 -4.23
N GLN A 236 -4.99 -10.21 -4.83
CA GLN A 236 -5.41 -9.35 -5.94
C GLN A 236 -5.90 -10.18 -7.12
N ARG A 237 -5.22 -11.28 -7.47
CA ARG A 237 -5.63 -12.20 -8.55
C ARG A 237 -7.01 -12.83 -8.33
N ARG A 238 -7.50 -12.87 -7.09
CA ARG A 238 -8.83 -13.40 -6.75
C ARG A 238 -9.93 -12.33 -6.84
N CYS A 239 -9.57 -11.07 -7.04
CA CYS A 239 -10.49 -9.96 -7.20
C CYS A 239 -11.03 -9.92 -8.65
N GLY A 240 -12.35 -10.00 -8.82
CA GLY A 240 -13.02 -10.05 -10.12
C GLY A 240 -13.55 -8.69 -10.64
N LEU A 241 -13.21 -7.58 -10.00
CA LEU A 241 -13.87 -6.28 -10.21
C LEU A 241 -13.79 -5.73 -11.65
N ASP A 242 -12.69 -5.99 -12.37
CA ASP A 242 -12.53 -5.47 -13.75
C ASP A 242 -13.48 -6.15 -14.76
N GLY A 243 -14.07 -7.32 -14.44
CA GLY A 243 -15.00 -8.00 -15.33
C GLY A 243 -16.41 -7.38 -15.40
N VAL A 244 -16.71 -6.42 -14.52
CA VAL A 244 -18.04 -5.78 -14.42
C VAL A 244 -18.08 -4.42 -15.12
N ALA A 245 -16.93 -3.74 -15.27
CA ALA A 245 -16.86 -2.43 -15.92
C ALA A 245 -16.86 -2.48 -17.47
N GLU A 246 -16.66 -3.67 -18.06
CA GLU A 246 -16.70 -3.90 -19.52
C GLU A 246 -18.08 -4.42 -20.02
N ARG A 247 -19.12 -4.45 -19.18
CA ARG A 247 -20.50 -4.79 -19.56
C ARG A 247 -21.45 -3.63 -19.30
#